data_AF-A0A4R6X6E2-F1
#
_entry.id   AF-A0A4R6X6E2-F1
#
_cell.length_a   1.000
_cell.length_b   1.000
_cell.length_c   1.000
_cell.angle_alpha   90.00
_cell.angle_beta   90.00
_cell.angle_gamma   90.00
#
_symmetry.space_group_name_H-M   'P 1'
#
loop_
_entity.id
_entity.type
_entity.pdbx_description
1 polymer ?
#
loop_
_entity_poly.entity_id
_entity_poly.type
_entity_poly.pdbx_seq_one_letter_code
_entity_poly.pdbx_strand_id
1 'polypeptide(L)'
;MKPVLLIMICLISADGFSQQSNFPNHPSNNKLHSTNDEIQSMMVSCEQKATTPQYSIDCNFHQTSISYKQDRDEIENDLNEIFSQLNNPFTNYAEQLCNEVNAADLELIVTETKKEIHEKTKAMCNVSSNDEAEKKIKELFRIIKSADSETCVVNTGYKWTETFVYKNNSDIEGYWVSNPTPSTECGIMNISTLKPDKKFPMLWNYESQRIVTNKDGELSTGVSCSLFEDRKIILSWKSNTFESNCKRIEFSP
;
A
#
# COMPACT_ATOMS: atom_id res chain seq x y z
N MET A 1 55.66 13.16 -71.97
CA MET A 1 55.54 12.85 -70.52
C MET A 1 54.10 13.12 -70.11
N LYS A 2 53.35 12.09 -69.68
CA LYS A 2 51.94 12.18 -69.26
C LYS A 2 51.88 12.21 -67.72
N PRO A 3 50.97 12.97 -67.09
CA PRO A 3 50.78 12.90 -65.65
C PRO A 3 49.93 11.67 -65.30
N VAL A 4 50.39 10.89 -64.33
CA VAL A 4 49.67 9.76 -63.74
C VAL A 4 48.82 10.32 -62.60
N LEU A 5 47.49 10.23 -62.74
CA LEU A 5 46.52 10.59 -61.72
C LEU A 5 46.32 9.38 -60.80
N LEU A 6 46.84 9.44 -59.58
CA LEU A 6 46.60 8.44 -58.54
C LEU A 6 45.23 8.70 -57.89
N ILE A 7 44.24 7.86 -58.21
CA ILE A 7 42.94 7.85 -57.53
C ILE A 7 43.06 6.90 -56.34
N MET A 8 43.15 7.45 -55.14
CA MET A 8 43.12 6.71 -53.88
C MET A 8 41.64 6.39 -53.56
N ILE A 9 41.24 5.13 -53.76
CA ILE A 9 39.91 4.64 -53.40
C ILE A 9 39.89 4.37 -51.89
N CYS A 10 39.28 5.26 -51.12
CA CYS A 10 38.90 4.96 -49.73
C CYS A 10 37.75 3.96 -49.73
N LEU A 11 38.06 2.70 -49.47
CA LEU A 11 37.08 1.70 -49.04
C LEU A 11 36.63 2.05 -47.62
N ILE A 12 35.51 2.76 -47.51
CA ILE A 12 34.78 2.88 -46.24
C ILE A 12 34.05 1.56 -46.07
N SER A 13 34.53 0.70 -45.16
CA SER A 13 33.77 -0.46 -44.70
C SER A 13 32.54 0.07 -43.95
N ALA A 14 31.37 -0.16 -44.53
CA ALA A 14 30.10 0.01 -43.84
C ALA A 14 29.91 -1.16 -42.87
N ASP A 15 30.64 -1.13 -41.76
CA ASP A 15 30.42 -2.06 -40.66
C ASP A 15 29.16 -1.64 -39.91
N GLY A 16 28.09 -2.39 -40.18
CA GLY A 16 26.98 -2.67 -39.27
C GLY A 16 26.42 -1.51 -38.46
N PHE A 17 25.44 -0.79 -39.02
CA PHE A 17 24.37 -0.26 -38.17
C PHE A 17 23.70 -1.46 -37.49
N SER A 18 23.94 -1.61 -36.19
CA SER A 18 23.15 -2.49 -35.34
C SER A 18 21.69 -2.07 -35.50
N GLN A 19 20.84 -3.00 -35.98
CA GLN A 19 19.40 -2.87 -35.77
C GLN A 19 19.20 -2.86 -34.26
N GLN A 20 19.03 -1.69 -33.69
CA GLN A 20 18.44 -1.54 -32.37
C GLN A 20 17.06 -2.22 -32.48
N SER A 21 16.91 -3.40 -31.90
CA SER A 21 15.63 -4.10 -31.86
C SER A 21 14.61 -3.13 -31.25
N ASN A 22 13.58 -2.75 -32.02
CA ASN A 22 12.52 -1.84 -31.58
C ASN A 22 11.70 -2.52 -30.46
N PHE A 23 12.22 -2.52 -29.24
CA PHE A 23 11.51 -2.99 -28.07
C PHE A 23 10.42 -1.96 -27.71
N PRO A 24 9.16 -2.38 -27.45
CA PRO A 24 8.09 -1.45 -27.13
C PRO A 24 8.41 -0.58 -25.90
N ASN A 25 7.89 0.65 -25.88
CA ASN A 25 8.07 1.53 -24.74
C ASN A 25 7.52 0.88 -23.44
N HIS A 26 8.18 1.12 -22.31
CA HIS A 26 7.81 0.57 -21.01
C HIS A 26 8.19 1.55 -19.88
N PRO A 27 7.55 1.48 -18.71
CA PRO A 27 7.84 2.37 -17.61
C PRO A 27 9.16 1.99 -16.90
N SER A 28 10.30 2.54 -17.33
CA SER A 28 11.59 2.26 -16.68
C SER A 28 11.61 2.70 -15.22
N ASN A 29 11.08 3.88 -14.91
CA ASN A 29 10.83 4.36 -13.55
C ASN A 29 9.59 5.28 -13.57
N ASN A 30 8.57 4.95 -12.79
CA ASN A 30 7.36 5.76 -12.67
C ASN A 30 6.89 5.85 -11.23
N LYS A 31 6.24 6.97 -10.92
CA LYS A 31 5.47 7.15 -9.69
C LYS A 31 4.00 7.24 -10.05
N LEU A 32 3.21 6.37 -9.47
CA LEU A 32 1.78 6.26 -9.70
C LEU A 32 1.03 6.61 -8.40
N HIS A 33 -0.16 7.13 -8.54
CA HIS A 33 -1.00 7.65 -7.46
C HIS A 33 -2.40 7.09 -7.57
N SER A 34 -3.07 6.89 -6.44
CA SER A 34 -4.46 6.46 -6.45
C SER A 34 -5.38 7.45 -7.17
N THR A 35 -6.33 6.91 -7.93
CA THR A 35 -7.40 7.70 -8.54
C THR A 35 -8.68 7.72 -7.71
N ASN A 36 -8.73 6.96 -6.62
CA ASN A 36 -9.82 6.97 -5.63
C ASN A 36 -9.37 7.75 -4.37
N ASP A 37 -10.21 7.74 -3.34
CA ASP A 37 -9.95 8.43 -2.07
C ASP A 37 -8.89 7.73 -1.19
N GLU A 38 -8.30 6.61 -1.62
CA GLU A 38 -7.21 5.95 -0.90
C GLU A 38 -5.92 6.77 -1.05
N ILE A 39 -5.30 7.15 0.07
CA ILE A 39 -4.01 7.86 0.06
C ILE A 39 -2.89 6.85 -0.17
N GLN A 40 -2.65 6.52 -1.44
CA GLN A 40 -1.60 5.59 -1.83
C GLN A 40 -0.82 6.06 -3.05
N SER A 41 0.45 5.68 -3.06
CA SER A 41 1.33 5.85 -4.21
C SER A 41 2.16 4.59 -4.43
N MET A 42 2.65 4.42 -5.64
CA MET A 42 3.43 3.26 -6.03
C MET A 42 4.58 3.69 -6.90
N MET A 43 5.79 3.29 -6.53
CA MET A 43 6.96 3.36 -7.40
C MET A 43 7.02 2.08 -8.22
N VAL A 44 7.21 2.22 -9.52
CA VAL A 44 7.33 1.12 -10.49
C VAL A 44 8.65 1.27 -11.22
N SER A 45 9.44 0.21 -11.25
CA SER A 45 10.65 0.13 -12.07
C SER A 45 10.62 -1.14 -12.89
N CYS A 46 10.74 -1.02 -14.22
CA CYS A 46 10.64 -2.16 -15.13
C CYS A 46 11.90 -2.31 -15.97
N GLU A 47 12.31 -3.57 -16.15
CA GLU A 47 13.45 -3.95 -16.98
C GLU A 47 13.02 -4.93 -18.06
N GLN A 48 13.70 -4.88 -19.20
CA GLN A 48 13.45 -5.80 -20.31
C GLN A 48 13.95 -7.19 -19.97
N LYS A 49 13.14 -8.22 -20.23
CA LYS A 49 13.59 -9.60 -20.09
C LYS A 49 14.31 -10.02 -21.37
N ALA A 50 15.62 -10.21 -21.28
CA ALA A 50 16.38 -10.78 -22.40
C ALA A 50 15.82 -12.18 -22.71
N THR A 51 15.69 -12.54 -23.99
CA THR A 51 15.43 -13.91 -24.48
C THR A 51 14.00 -14.47 -24.38
N THR A 52 13.01 -13.78 -24.97
CA THR A 52 11.69 -14.40 -25.25
C THR A 52 11.23 -14.09 -26.69
N PRO A 53 10.51 -15.01 -27.36
CA PRO A 53 9.93 -14.75 -28.69
C PRO A 53 8.82 -13.68 -28.65
N GLN A 54 8.37 -13.28 -27.46
CA GLN A 54 7.39 -12.24 -27.22
C GLN A 54 7.98 -11.19 -26.27
N TYR A 55 7.82 -9.90 -26.57
CA TYR A 55 8.32 -8.83 -25.70
C TYR A 55 7.74 -8.96 -24.28
N SER A 56 8.64 -9.03 -23.30
CA SER A 56 8.29 -9.12 -21.88
C SER A 56 9.18 -8.22 -21.03
N ILE A 57 8.62 -7.72 -19.93
CA ILE A 57 9.29 -6.91 -18.92
C ILE A 57 9.04 -7.49 -17.54
N ASP A 58 10.02 -7.37 -16.65
CA ASP A 58 9.86 -7.65 -15.23
C ASP A 58 9.79 -6.31 -14.49
N CYS A 59 8.72 -6.09 -13.73
CA CYS A 59 8.46 -4.84 -13.03
C CYS A 59 8.50 -5.06 -11.51
N ASN A 60 9.27 -4.23 -10.81
CA ASN A 60 9.32 -4.15 -9.36
C ASN A 60 8.42 -3.02 -8.88
N PHE A 61 7.57 -3.34 -7.91
CA PHE A 61 6.60 -2.42 -7.33
C PHE A 61 6.92 -2.18 -5.87
N HIS A 62 6.85 -0.92 -5.47
CA HIS A 62 6.98 -0.48 -4.09
C HIS A 62 5.79 0.43 -3.77
N GLN A 63 4.83 -0.09 -3.03
CA GLN A 63 3.62 0.64 -2.68
C GLN A 63 3.76 1.28 -1.30
N THR A 64 3.36 2.53 -1.22
CA THR A 64 3.22 3.28 0.03
C THR A 64 1.76 3.67 0.18
N SER A 65 1.17 3.35 1.32
CA SER A 65 -0.19 3.77 1.68
C SER A 65 -0.18 4.51 3.01
N ILE A 66 -1.12 5.44 3.15
CA ILE A 66 -1.40 6.16 4.37
C ILE A 66 -2.86 5.88 4.74
N SER A 67 -3.08 5.42 5.95
CA SER A 67 -4.42 5.19 6.50
C SER A 67 -4.51 5.75 7.91
N TYR A 68 -5.71 6.05 8.38
CA TYR A 68 -5.92 6.30 9.80
C TYR A 68 -5.65 5.02 10.59
N LYS A 69 -5.04 5.15 11.77
CA LYS A 69 -4.81 4.02 12.67
C LYS A 69 -6.12 3.47 13.25
N GLN A 70 -7.10 4.33 13.41
CA GLN A 70 -8.42 4.03 13.95
C GLN A 70 -9.46 4.88 13.21
N ASP A 71 -10.58 4.27 12.83
CA ASP A 71 -11.73 5.04 12.33
C ASP A 71 -12.42 5.77 13.50
N ARG A 72 -12.71 7.07 13.30
CA ARG A 72 -13.37 7.92 14.29
C ARG A 72 -14.78 7.45 14.58
N ASP A 73 -15.49 6.97 13.56
CA ASP A 73 -16.89 6.59 13.68
C ASP A 73 -17.05 5.24 14.39
N GLU A 74 -15.97 4.45 14.48
CA GLU A 74 -15.96 3.14 15.12
C GLU A 74 -15.56 3.19 16.60
N ILE A 75 -15.07 4.33 17.12
CA ILE A 75 -14.55 4.43 18.50
C ILE A 75 -15.58 3.95 19.52
N GLU A 76 -16.84 4.38 19.45
CA GLU A 76 -17.86 3.97 20.44
C GLU A 76 -18.25 2.49 20.30
N ASN A 77 -18.24 1.95 19.08
CA ASN A 77 -18.51 0.54 18.84
C ASN A 77 -17.40 -0.34 19.43
N ASP A 78 -16.13 0.01 19.15
CA ASP A 78 -14.95 -0.64 19.72
C ASP A 78 -14.99 -0.62 21.25
N LEU A 79 -15.29 0.54 21.85
CA LEU A 79 -15.39 0.67 23.30
C LEU A 79 -16.49 -0.24 23.86
N ASN A 80 -17.66 -0.28 23.23
CA ASN A 80 -18.75 -1.14 23.71
C ASN A 80 -18.41 -2.62 23.56
N GLU A 81 -17.76 -3.02 22.46
CA GLU A 81 -17.30 -4.39 22.26
C GLU A 81 -16.28 -4.79 23.33
N ILE A 82 -15.22 -3.99 23.53
CA ILE A 82 -14.19 -4.24 24.55
C ILE A 82 -14.85 -4.42 25.92
N PHE A 83 -15.73 -3.50 26.31
CA PHE A 83 -16.33 -3.52 27.65
C PHE A 83 -17.35 -4.64 27.82
N SER A 84 -18.01 -5.11 26.75
CA SER A 84 -18.91 -6.26 26.80
C SER A 84 -18.20 -7.59 27.06
N GLN A 85 -16.90 -7.67 26.77
CA GLN A 85 -16.08 -8.86 26.94
C GLN A 85 -15.35 -8.91 28.30
N LEU A 86 -15.41 -7.82 29.08
CA LEU A 86 -14.76 -7.75 30.39
C LEU A 86 -15.59 -8.47 31.45
N ASN A 87 -15.00 -9.53 32.00
CA ASN A 87 -15.65 -10.37 33.02
C ASN A 87 -15.19 -10.04 34.46
N ASN A 88 -14.16 -9.21 34.63
CA ASN A 88 -13.65 -8.82 35.95
C ASN A 88 -14.24 -7.48 36.38
N PRO A 89 -14.38 -7.23 37.70
CA PRO A 89 -14.71 -5.92 38.22
C PRO A 89 -13.73 -4.85 37.71
N PHE A 90 -14.27 -3.72 37.27
CA PHE A 90 -13.52 -2.55 36.82
C PHE A 90 -12.58 -1.99 37.88
N THR A 91 -12.88 -2.19 39.17
CA THR A 91 -12.00 -1.81 40.28
C THR A 91 -10.64 -2.51 40.21
N ASN A 92 -10.59 -3.77 39.77
CA ASN A 92 -9.34 -4.52 39.66
C ASN A 92 -8.46 -3.94 38.53
N TYR A 93 -9.08 -3.58 37.40
CA TYR A 93 -8.38 -2.91 36.31
C TYR A 93 -7.88 -1.52 36.72
N ALA A 94 -8.68 -0.77 37.47
CA ALA A 94 -8.28 0.54 38.00
C ALA A 94 -7.07 0.44 38.95
N GLU A 95 -7.04 -0.58 39.81
CA GLU A 95 -5.90 -0.85 40.71
C GLU A 95 -4.63 -1.21 39.92
N GLN A 96 -4.73 -2.07 38.91
CA GLN A 96 -3.60 -2.42 38.03
C GLN A 96 -3.02 -1.18 37.35
N LEU A 97 -3.88 -0.37 36.72
CA LEU A 97 -3.50 0.87 36.06
C LEU A 97 -2.84 1.88 37.02
N CYS A 98 -3.37 1.99 38.25
CA CYS A 98 -2.76 2.82 39.29
C CYS A 98 -1.35 2.34 39.65
N ASN A 99 -1.16 1.03 39.82
CA ASN A 99 0.14 0.44 40.16
C ASN A 99 1.18 0.67 39.05
N GLU A 100 0.78 0.50 37.79
CA GLU A 100 1.66 0.75 36.63
C GLU A 100 2.12 2.21 36.55
N VAL A 101 1.22 3.16 36.78
CA VAL A 101 1.56 4.59 36.75
C VAL A 101 2.45 5.03 37.90
N ASN A 102 2.33 4.40 39.07
CA ASN A 102 3.22 4.65 40.20
C ASN A 102 4.61 4.01 40.00
N ALA A 103 4.71 2.95 39.19
CA ALA A 103 5.96 2.28 38.84
C ALA A 103 6.71 2.94 37.68
N ALA A 104 6.02 3.69 36.82
CA ALA A 104 6.64 4.38 35.69
C ALA A 104 7.38 5.65 36.13
N ASP A 105 8.71 5.66 35.96
CA ASP A 105 9.51 6.89 36.10
C ASP A 105 9.09 7.91 35.04
N LEU A 106 8.85 9.14 35.52
CA LEU A 106 8.29 10.30 34.79
C LEU A 106 9.19 10.87 33.68
N GLU A 107 10.16 10.10 33.18
CA GLU A 107 11.04 10.57 32.12
C GLU A 107 10.33 10.55 30.77
N LEU A 108 10.21 11.74 30.20
CA LEU A 108 9.85 12.02 28.81
C LEU A 108 8.35 11.90 28.44
N ILE A 109 7.47 12.62 29.16
CA ILE A 109 6.12 12.92 28.65
C ILE A 109 6.21 14.05 27.60
N VAL A 110 6.49 13.68 26.35
CA VAL A 110 6.77 14.62 25.25
C VAL A 110 5.50 15.28 24.66
N THR A 111 4.30 14.72 24.87
CA THR A 111 3.07 15.21 24.23
C THR A 111 1.93 15.47 25.22
N GLU A 112 1.05 16.44 24.91
CA GLU A 112 -0.11 16.80 25.73
C GLU A 112 -1.05 15.61 25.99
N THR A 113 -1.32 14.78 24.97
CA THR A 113 -2.12 13.56 25.16
C THR A 113 -1.49 12.58 26.14
N LYS A 114 -0.15 12.43 26.15
CA LYS A 114 0.51 11.55 27.13
C LYS A 114 0.37 12.12 28.56
N LYS A 115 0.37 13.46 28.72
CA LYS A 115 0.09 14.10 30.02
C LYS A 115 -1.35 13.82 30.45
N GLU A 116 -2.30 14.00 29.55
CA GLU A 116 -3.72 13.75 29.83
C GLU A 116 -3.98 12.29 30.19
N ILE A 117 -3.43 11.34 29.42
CA ILE A 117 -3.48 9.90 29.74
C ILE A 117 -2.92 9.66 31.14
N HIS A 118 -1.74 10.20 31.46
CA HIS A 118 -1.12 10.03 32.77
C HIS A 118 -1.99 10.56 33.92
N GLU A 119 -2.55 11.76 33.78
CA GLU A 119 -3.44 12.35 34.78
C GLU A 119 -4.73 11.54 34.96
N LYS A 120 -5.33 11.08 33.86
CA LYS A 120 -6.54 10.25 33.90
C LYS A 120 -6.26 8.88 34.53
N THR A 121 -5.10 8.30 34.25
CA THR A 121 -4.70 7.03 34.86
C THR A 121 -4.38 7.19 36.35
N LYS A 122 -3.75 8.29 36.79
CA LYS A 122 -3.59 8.61 38.22
C LYS A 122 -4.92 8.72 38.95
N ALA A 123 -5.94 9.23 38.29
CA ALA A 123 -7.28 9.35 38.87
C ALA A 123 -7.96 7.99 39.14
N MET A 124 -7.38 6.87 38.68
CA MET A 124 -7.81 5.50 38.99
C MET A 124 -7.44 5.07 40.41
N CYS A 125 -6.40 5.68 41.01
CA CYS A 125 -5.93 5.33 42.35
C CYS A 125 -6.93 5.66 43.47
N ASN A 126 -7.92 6.51 43.21
CA ASN A 126 -8.88 7.01 44.18
C ASN A 126 -10.31 6.54 43.89
N VAL A 127 -10.48 5.44 43.15
CA VAL A 127 -11.80 4.95 42.77
C VAL A 127 -12.45 4.18 43.91
N SER A 128 -13.73 4.46 44.16
CA SER A 128 -14.47 3.94 45.32
C SER A 128 -15.52 2.88 44.98
N SER A 129 -15.86 2.73 43.70
CA SER A 129 -16.91 1.81 43.24
C SER A 129 -16.64 1.28 41.84
N ASN A 130 -17.29 0.18 41.48
CA ASN A 130 -17.18 -0.44 40.17
C ASN A 130 -17.70 0.46 39.05
N ASP A 131 -18.83 1.14 39.26
CA ASP A 131 -19.43 2.04 38.27
C ASP A 131 -18.54 3.26 38.01
N GLU A 132 -17.91 3.80 39.07
CA GLU A 132 -16.95 4.89 38.94
C GLU A 132 -15.70 4.42 38.16
N ALA A 133 -15.21 3.21 38.44
CA ALA A 133 -14.08 2.61 37.73
C ALA A 133 -14.40 2.44 36.24
N GLU A 134 -15.56 1.85 35.93
CA GLU A 134 -16.01 1.65 34.54
C GLU A 134 -16.01 2.96 33.76
N LYS A 135 -16.65 3.99 34.32
CA LYS A 135 -16.77 5.30 33.67
C LYS A 135 -15.40 5.91 33.38
N LYS A 136 -14.49 5.89 34.37
CA LYS A 136 -13.14 6.46 34.22
C LYS A 136 -12.32 5.66 33.22
N ILE A 137 -12.36 4.32 33.26
CA ILE A 137 -11.63 3.47 32.31
C ILE A 137 -12.17 3.72 30.90
N LYS A 138 -13.49 3.80 30.72
CA LYS A 138 -14.08 4.11 29.41
C LYS A 138 -13.64 5.47 28.88
N GLU A 139 -13.54 6.47 29.75
CA GLU A 139 -13.00 7.79 29.39
C GLU A 139 -11.53 7.72 28.98
N LEU A 140 -10.69 6.99 29.73
CA LEU A 140 -9.29 6.78 29.41
C LEU A 140 -9.13 6.11 28.03
N PHE A 141 -9.85 5.02 27.77
CA PHE A 141 -9.81 4.34 26.48
C PHE A 141 -10.33 5.22 25.35
N ARG A 142 -11.35 6.06 25.59
CA ARG A 142 -11.81 7.04 24.60
C ARG A 142 -10.71 8.03 24.24
N ILE A 143 -9.94 8.53 25.21
CA ILE A 143 -8.80 9.44 24.95
C ILE A 143 -7.74 8.73 24.10
N ILE A 144 -7.39 7.50 24.45
CA ILE A 144 -6.41 6.69 23.71
C ILE A 144 -6.87 6.46 22.26
N LYS A 145 -8.10 5.95 22.08
CA LYS A 145 -8.68 5.68 20.76
C LYS A 145 -8.86 6.96 19.93
N SER A 146 -9.23 8.08 20.55
CA SER A 146 -9.31 9.38 19.87
C SER A 146 -7.94 9.83 19.38
N ALA A 147 -6.89 9.63 20.17
CA ALA A 147 -5.53 9.94 19.76
C ALA A 147 -5.05 9.05 18.59
N ASP A 148 -5.42 7.77 18.59
CA ASP A 148 -5.17 6.87 17.46
C ASP A 148 -5.95 7.30 16.21
N SER A 149 -7.18 7.79 16.36
CA SER A 149 -8.00 8.31 15.23
C SER A 149 -7.47 9.60 14.59
N GLU A 150 -6.52 10.24 15.25
CA GLU A 150 -5.78 11.39 14.74
C GLU A 150 -4.36 11.01 14.29
N THR A 151 -4.02 9.72 14.32
CA THR A 151 -2.74 9.17 13.91
C THR A 151 -2.87 8.51 12.54
N CYS A 152 -2.04 8.91 11.60
CA CYS A 152 -1.88 8.21 10.32
C CYS A 152 -0.79 7.15 10.44
N VAL A 153 -1.05 5.98 9.90
CA VAL A 153 -0.05 4.92 9.70
C VAL A 153 0.41 4.96 8.26
N VAL A 154 1.73 5.06 8.07
CA VAL A 154 2.38 4.98 6.77
C VAL A 154 2.92 3.57 6.59
N ASN A 155 2.35 2.82 5.66
CA ASN A 155 2.78 1.47 5.33
C ASN A 155 3.66 1.51 4.09
N THR A 156 4.89 0.99 4.19
CA THR A 156 5.87 0.97 3.07
C THR A 156 6.38 -0.43 2.73
N GLY A 157 5.93 -1.45 3.45
CA GLY A 157 6.39 -2.84 3.32
C GLY A 157 5.93 -3.56 2.05
N TYR A 158 4.89 -3.05 1.37
CA TYR A 158 4.30 -3.73 0.22
C TYR A 158 5.20 -3.64 -1.01
N LYS A 159 5.89 -4.74 -1.29
CA LYS A 159 6.79 -4.89 -2.44
C LYS A 159 6.50 -6.20 -3.16
N TRP A 160 6.45 -6.16 -4.49
CA TRP A 160 6.33 -7.37 -5.30
C TRP A 160 6.95 -7.17 -6.68
N THR A 161 7.17 -8.28 -7.38
CA THR A 161 7.62 -8.30 -8.76
C THR A 161 6.57 -8.99 -9.61
N GLU A 162 6.29 -8.44 -10.79
CA GLU A 162 5.33 -9.00 -11.73
C GLU A 162 5.88 -8.93 -13.16
N THR A 163 5.77 -10.04 -13.89
CA THR A 163 6.15 -10.11 -15.30
C THR A 163 4.97 -9.69 -16.17
N PHE A 164 5.24 -8.79 -17.11
CA PHE A 164 4.27 -8.37 -18.10
C PHE A 164 4.70 -8.76 -19.51
N VAL A 165 3.70 -8.93 -20.35
CA VAL A 165 3.83 -9.31 -21.74
C VAL A 165 3.17 -8.26 -22.60
N TYR A 166 3.82 -7.86 -23.69
CA TYR A 166 3.30 -6.84 -24.59
C TYR A 166 2.08 -7.35 -25.38
N LYS A 167 1.05 -6.52 -25.46
CA LYS A 167 -0.13 -6.72 -26.30
C LYS A 167 -0.27 -5.53 -27.23
N ASN A 168 -0.23 -5.82 -28.52
CA ASN A 168 -0.56 -4.85 -29.54
C ASN A 168 -2.07 -4.86 -29.78
N ASN A 169 -2.71 -3.70 -29.71
CA ASN A 169 -4.11 -3.52 -30.07
C ASN A 169 -4.16 -2.51 -31.22
N SER A 170 -4.92 -2.78 -32.27
CA SER A 170 -5.05 -1.86 -33.42
C SER A 170 -5.65 -0.50 -33.04
N ASP A 171 -6.40 -0.45 -31.93
CA ASP A 171 -7.23 0.71 -31.56
C ASP A 171 -6.63 1.57 -30.44
N ILE A 172 -5.59 1.06 -29.74
CA ILE A 172 -4.91 1.75 -28.64
C ILE A 172 -3.41 1.49 -28.80
N GLU A 173 -2.57 2.49 -28.51
CA GLU A 173 -1.13 2.27 -28.34
C GLU A 173 -0.90 1.06 -27.43
N GLY A 174 -0.02 0.14 -27.84
CA GLY A 174 0.08 -1.17 -27.19
C GLY A 174 0.39 -1.06 -25.70
N TYR A 175 0.00 -2.09 -24.95
CA TYR A 175 0.04 -2.08 -23.50
C TYR A 175 0.66 -3.36 -22.97
N TRP A 176 1.07 -3.32 -21.71
CA TRP A 176 1.63 -4.48 -21.02
C TRP A 176 0.55 -5.11 -20.14
N VAL A 177 0.41 -6.43 -20.20
CA VAL A 177 -0.52 -7.20 -19.36
C VAL A 177 0.24 -8.28 -18.61
N SER A 178 -0.09 -8.48 -17.35
CA SER A 178 0.47 -9.59 -16.59
C SER A 178 -0.16 -10.91 -17.02
N ASN A 179 0.58 -12.00 -16.80
CA ASN A 179 0.10 -13.35 -17.08
C ASN A 179 -0.03 -14.12 -15.75
N PRO A 180 -1.07 -13.83 -14.94
CA PRO A 180 -1.22 -14.49 -13.66
C PRO A 180 -1.58 -15.95 -13.84
N THR A 181 -0.99 -16.80 -12.97
CA THR A 181 -1.50 -18.16 -12.78
C THR A 181 -2.53 -18.13 -11.66
N PRO A 182 -3.74 -18.70 -11.84
CA PRO A 182 -4.75 -18.73 -10.79
C PRO A 182 -4.26 -19.49 -9.54
N SER A 183 -4.62 -18.99 -8.36
CA SER A 183 -4.52 -19.80 -7.15
C SER A 183 -5.55 -20.94 -7.20
N THR A 184 -5.18 -22.14 -6.76
CA THR A 184 -5.94 -23.36 -7.04
C THR A 184 -7.23 -23.52 -6.22
N GLU A 185 -7.27 -23.03 -4.98
CA GLU A 185 -8.38 -23.30 -4.05
C GLU A 185 -9.57 -22.33 -4.28
N CYS A 186 -9.32 -21.02 -4.28
CA CYS A 186 -10.33 -19.99 -4.53
C CYS A 186 -10.36 -19.47 -5.97
N GLY A 187 -9.45 -19.93 -6.84
CA GLY A 187 -9.37 -19.42 -8.21
C GLY A 187 -9.03 -17.93 -8.26
N ILE A 188 -8.22 -17.43 -7.32
CA ILE A 188 -7.88 -16.00 -7.24
C ILE A 188 -6.85 -15.69 -8.33
N MET A 189 -7.18 -14.75 -9.19
CA MET A 189 -6.30 -14.21 -10.22
C MET A 189 -6.16 -12.71 -10.03
N ASN A 190 -4.93 -12.19 -10.10
CA ASN A 190 -4.69 -10.75 -10.17
C ASN A 190 -4.18 -10.43 -11.57
N ILE A 191 -5.02 -9.80 -12.39
CA ILE A 191 -4.64 -9.37 -13.74
C ILE A 191 -4.27 -7.90 -13.66
N SER A 192 -3.03 -7.58 -14.02
CA SER A 192 -2.50 -6.22 -13.99
C SER A 192 -2.22 -5.74 -15.41
N THR A 193 -2.38 -4.45 -15.65
CA THR A 193 -2.02 -3.80 -16.91
C THR A 193 -1.24 -2.51 -16.68
N LEU A 194 -0.26 -2.24 -17.55
CA LEU A 194 0.40 -0.94 -17.67
C LEU A 194 0.03 -0.36 -19.03
N LYS A 195 -0.69 0.76 -19.02
CA LYS A 195 -1.18 1.44 -20.23
C LYS A 195 -0.56 2.83 -20.33
N PRO A 196 -0.01 3.22 -21.49
CA PRO A 196 0.47 4.58 -21.67
C PRO A 196 -0.70 5.57 -21.62
N ASP A 197 -0.43 6.81 -21.18
CA ASP A 197 -1.40 7.88 -21.27
C ASP A 197 -1.60 8.30 -22.73
N LYS A 198 -2.86 8.47 -23.13
CA LYS A 198 -3.24 8.80 -24.52
C LYS A 198 -2.60 10.09 -25.04
N LYS A 199 -2.33 11.06 -24.16
CA LYS A 199 -1.72 12.36 -24.53
C LYS A 199 -0.21 12.36 -24.30
N PHE A 200 0.27 11.59 -23.32
CA PHE A 200 1.67 11.55 -22.93
C PHE A 200 2.16 10.09 -22.89
N PRO A 201 2.56 9.48 -24.02
CA PRO A 201 2.92 8.06 -24.10
C PRO A 201 4.08 7.59 -23.22
N MET A 202 4.85 8.52 -22.66
CA MET A 202 5.92 8.24 -21.69
C MET A 202 5.41 8.09 -20.24
N LEU A 203 4.17 8.50 -19.99
CA LEU A 203 3.51 8.43 -18.69
C LEU A 203 2.54 7.27 -18.67
N TRP A 204 2.43 6.60 -17.53
CA TRP A 204 1.78 5.31 -17.45
C TRP A 204 0.65 5.30 -16.43
N ASN A 205 -0.32 4.43 -16.66
CA ASN A 205 -1.36 4.08 -15.72
C ASN A 205 -1.24 2.58 -15.43
N TYR A 206 -1.41 2.23 -14.17
CA TYR A 206 -1.48 0.86 -13.70
C TYR A 206 -2.90 0.54 -13.29
N GLU A 207 -3.39 -0.61 -13.72
CA GLU A 207 -4.71 -1.12 -13.35
C GLU A 207 -4.55 -2.58 -12.95
N SER A 208 -4.95 -2.93 -11.74
CA SER A 208 -4.95 -4.31 -11.25
C SER A 208 -6.36 -4.74 -10.88
N GLN A 209 -6.76 -5.92 -11.35
CA GLN A 209 -8.05 -6.52 -11.09
C GLN A 209 -7.86 -7.88 -10.46
N ARG A 210 -8.32 -8.01 -9.21
CA ARG A 210 -8.52 -9.30 -8.55
C ARG A 210 -9.85 -9.89 -9.00
N ILE A 211 -9.80 -11.13 -9.45
CA ILE A 211 -10.96 -11.92 -9.85
C ILE A 211 -10.95 -13.20 -9.02
N VAL A 212 -12.09 -13.52 -8.41
CA VAL A 212 -12.28 -14.75 -7.63
C VAL A 212 -13.23 -15.67 -8.40
N THR A 213 -12.68 -16.74 -9.00
CA THR A 213 -13.47 -17.61 -9.89
C THR A 213 -14.16 -18.76 -9.17
N ASN A 214 -13.78 -19.07 -7.92
CA ASN A 214 -14.41 -20.11 -7.10
C ASN A 214 -14.85 -19.56 -5.74
N LYS A 215 -15.92 -18.75 -5.71
CA LYS A 215 -16.44 -18.13 -4.48
C LYS A 215 -17.04 -19.13 -3.49
N ASP A 216 -17.49 -20.29 -3.98
CA ASP A 216 -18.06 -21.36 -3.16
C ASP A 216 -16.99 -22.31 -2.59
N GLY A 217 -15.71 -22.07 -2.92
CA GLY A 217 -14.59 -22.84 -2.40
C GLY A 217 -14.24 -22.50 -0.95
N GLU A 218 -13.27 -23.25 -0.44
CA GLU A 218 -12.68 -23.03 0.87
C GLU A 218 -11.17 -23.26 0.77
N LEU A 219 -10.40 -22.42 1.44
CA LEU A 219 -8.96 -22.62 1.56
C LEU A 219 -8.68 -23.83 2.46
N SER A 220 -7.52 -24.47 2.30
CA SER A 220 -7.06 -25.55 3.19
C SER A 220 -6.98 -25.16 4.68
N THR A 221 -7.00 -23.86 4.99
CA THR A 221 -7.06 -23.29 6.33
C THR A 221 -8.47 -23.19 6.92
N GLY A 222 -9.51 -23.59 6.17
CA GLY A 222 -10.91 -23.49 6.57
C GLY A 222 -11.58 -22.14 6.29
N VAL A 223 -10.90 -21.28 5.54
CA VAL A 223 -11.38 -19.92 5.24
C VAL A 223 -12.21 -19.95 3.96
N SER A 224 -13.47 -19.52 4.06
CA SER A 224 -14.39 -19.45 2.91
C SER A 224 -13.85 -18.51 1.82
N CYS A 225 -13.89 -18.96 0.57
CA CYS A 225 -13.52 -18.14 -0.58
C CYS A 225 -14.49 -16.97 -0.81
N SER A 226 -15.69 -17.03 -0.24
CA SER A 226 -16.68 -15.95 -0.30
C SER A 226 -16.22 -14.67 0.40
N LEU A 227 -15.22 -14.75 1.28
CA LEU A 227 -14.62 -13.60 1.95
C LEU A 227 -13.69 -12.79 1.03
N PHE A 228 -13.30 -13.36 -0.11
CA PHE A 228 -12.51 -12.64 -1.10
C PHE A 228 -13.44 -11.97 -2.12
N GLU A 229 -13.37 -10.64 -2.17
CA GLU A 229 -14.10 -9.86 -3.15
C GLU A 229 -13.27 -9.59 -4.41
N ASP A 230 -13.99 -9.40 -5.51
CA ASP A 230 -13.40 -8.86 -6.72
C ASP A 230 -13.01 -7.40 -6.45
N ARG A 231 -11.75 -7.06 -6.66
CA ARG A 231 -11.22 -5.72 -6.38
C ARG A 231 -10.56 -5.15 -7.61
N LYS A 232 -10.82 -3.87 -7.88
CA LYS A 232 -10.15 -3.13 -8.93
C LYS A 232 -9.38 -1.96 -8.33
N ILE A 233 -8.10 -1.87 -8.66
CA ILE A 233 -7.21 -0.78 -8.26
C ILE A 233 -6.76 -0.07 -9.52
N ILE A 234 -6.84 1.26 -9.52
CA ILE A 234 -6.38 2.10 -10.62
C ILE A 234 -5.41 3.14 -10.05
N LEU A 235 -4.19 3.14 -10.56
CA LEU A 235 -3.14 4.09 -10.20
C LEU A 235 -2.70 4.83 -11.46
N SER A 236 -2.59 6.15 -11.38
CA SER A 236 -2.23 7.02 -12.50
C SER A 236 -0.95 7.78 -12.23
N TRP A 237 -0.21 8.13 -13.28
CA TRP A 237 0.89 9.09 -13.20
C TRP A 237 0.43 10.47 -12.69
N LYS A 238 -0.87 10.80 -12.84
CA LYS A 238 -1.43 12.07 -12.37
C LYS A 238 -1.41 12.08 -10.86
N SER A 239 -0.70 13.03 -10.27
CA SER A 239 -0.71 13.25 -8.83
C SER A 239 -2.03 13.88 -8.42
N ASN A 240 -2.66 13.30 -7.40
CA ASN A 240 -3.66 13.97 -6.61
C ASN A 240 -3.02 14.44 -5.29
N THR A 241 -3.38 15.64 -4.85
CA THR A 241 -3.05 16.10 -3.50
C THR A 241 -4.15 15.61 -2.57
N PHE A 242 -3.77 14.97 -1.48
CA PHE A 242 -4.68 14.52 -0.44
C PHE A 242 -4.45 15.35 0.81
N GLU A 243 -5.51 15.92 1.36
CA GLU A 243 -5.47 16.56 2.67
C GLU A 243 -5.75 15.50 3.73
N SER A 244 -4.83 15.33 4.69
CA SER A 244 -5.05 14.46 5.84
C SER A 244 -5.15 15.30 7.11
N ASN A 245 -6.10 14.98 7.98
CA ASN A 245 -6.25 15.59 9.30
C ASN A 245 -5.40 14.91 10.38
N CYS A 246 -4.29 14.27 10.00
CA CYS A 246 -3.44 13.54 10.93
C CYS A 246 -2.57 14.49 11.76
N LYS A 247 -2.65 14.37 13.09
CA LYS A 247 -1.79 15.08 14.04
C LYS A 247 -0.50 14.33 14.31
N ARG A 248 -0.46 13.02 14.04
CA ARG A 248 0.71 12.15 14.22
C ARG A 248 0.89 11.24 13.03
N ILE A 249 2.14 10.89 12.77
CA ILE A 249 2.54 9.93 11.75
C ILE A 249 3.29 8.79 12.43
N GLU A 250 2.85 7.57 12.18
CA GLU A 250 3.50 6.33 12.62
C GLU A 250 3.96 5.55 11.38
N PHE A 251 5.19 5.06 11.38
CA PHE A 251 5.70 4.24 10.29
C PHE A 251 5.56 2.77 10.67
N SER A 252 4.81 2.02 9.85
CA SER A 252 4.66 0.58 9.99
C SER A 252 5.63 -0.14 9.05
N PRO A 253 6.32 -1.21 9.51
CA PRO A 253 7.19 -2.02 8.67
C PRO A 253 6.44 -2.68 7.49
#